data_AF-A0A813EKY2-F1
#
_entry.id   AF-A0A813EKY2-F1
#
_cell.length_a   1.000
_cell.length_b   1.000
_cell.length_c   1.000
_cell.angle_alpha   90.00
_cell.angle_beta   90.00
_cell.angle_gamma   90.00
#
_symmetry.space_group_name_H-M   'P 1'
#
loop_
_entity.id
_entity.type
_entity.pdbx_description
1 polymer ?
#
loop_
_entity_poly.entity_id
_entity_poly.type
_entity_poly.pdbx_seq_one_letter_code
_entity_poly.pdbx_strand_id
1 'polypeptide(L)'
;MAKANQPRTRVYGNDAIDSMPELVQEWYHAVGTPVGVGNFAWAKECVKKGVDVNARLDAYGGTALFLAIEQSNWAMVTWLVEEVRVDLEMVDYGGYHALDYAAACHVHHPEKPPLLPDGSQAPMDIGSYLKGHGLQYTWFGAALAEDVDRLWEFLENGQDVNERGGHFNKNALEEAADNGGYWTAKFLMVKGGVSGISPNWLYATPEESHCTASIQGKLGK
;
A
#
# COMPACT_ATOMS: atom_id res chain seq x y z
N MET A 1 10.64 21.38 -33.15
CA MET A 1 11.07 19.98 -33.35
C MET A 1 10.12 19.09 -32.55
N ALA A 2 9.28 18.31 -33.22
CA ALA A 2 8.41 17.35 -32.55
C ALA A 2 9.29 16.32 -31.83
N LYS A 3 9.15 16.17 -30.51
CA LYS A 3 9.79 15.07 -29.79
C LYS A 3 9.34 13.78 -30.47
N ALA A 4 10.28 13.00 -31.00
CA ALA A 4 10.00 11.68 -31.54
C ALA A 4 9.23 10.90 -30.45
N ASN A 5 8.01 10.50 -30.78
CA ASN A 5 7.17 9.70 -29.90
C ASN A 5 7.91 8.38 -29.71
N GLN A 6 8.61 8.21 -28.57
CA GLN A 6 9.23 6.92 -28.28
C GLN A 6 8.14 5.85 -28.38
N PRO A 7 8.40 4.71 -29.02
CA PRO A 7 7.38 3.67 -29.15
C PRO A 7 6.92 3.28 -27.75
N ARG A 8 5.61 3.45 -27.50
CA ARG A 8 4.94 2.99 -26.29
C ARG A 8 5.00 1.48 -26.28
N THR A 9 6.10 0.97 -25.74
CA THR A 9 6.42 -0.44 -25.83
C THR A 9 5.70 -1.12 -24.68
N ARG A 10 4.87 -2.11 -24.98
CA ARG A 10 4.37 -3.05 -23.98
C ARG A 10 5.57 -3.65 -23.26
N VAL A 11 5.74 -3.31 -21.99
CA VAL A 11 6.91 -3.71 -21.19
C VAL A 11 6.67 -5.06 -20.50
N TYR A 12 5.41 -5.41 -20.25
CA TYR A 12 5.01 -6.57 -19.47
C TYR A 12 3.66 -7.11 -19.95
N GLY A 13 3.39 -8.39 -19.72
CA GLY A 13 2.20 -9.07 -20.24
C GLY A 13 1.90 -10.36 -19.49
N ASN A 14 0.63 -10.58 -19.18
CA ASN A 14 0.11 -11.83 -18.62
C ASN A 14 -1.37 -11.97 -18.99
N ASP A 15 -1.96 -13.15 -18.75
CA ASP A 15 -3.35 -13.45 -19.14
C ASP A 15 -4.36 -12.45 -18.56
N ALA A 16 -4.11 -11.91 -17.36
CA ALA A 16 -4.98 -10.91 -16.75
C ALA A 16 -4.94 -9.60 -17.54
N ILE A 17 -3.74 -9.05 -17.79
CA ILE A 17 -3.56 -7.79 -18.53
C ILE A 17 -4.06 -7.94 -19.97
N ASP A 18 -3.74 -9.05 -20.62
CA ASP A 18 -4.04 -9.27 -22.03
C ASP A 18 -5.54 -9.42 -22.29
N SER A 19 -6.31 -9.75 -21.25
CA SER A 19 -7.76 -9.80 -21.29
C SER A 19 -8.45 -8.44 -21.13
N MET A 20 -7.71 -7.39 -20.72
CA MET A 20 -8.26 -6.05 -20.49
C MET A 20 -8.50 -5.30 -21.80
N PRO A 21 -9.44 -4.32 -21.85
CA PRO A 21 -9.57 -3.43 -22.99
C PRO A 21 -8.25 -2.73 -23.33
N GLU A 22 -7.97 -2.48 -24.62
CA GLU A 22 -6.68 -1.91 -25.08
C GLU A 22 -6.28 -0.63 -24.33
N LEU A 23 -7.23 0.27 -24.09
CA LEU A 23 -6.96 1.52 -23.38
C LEU A 23 -6.61 1.28 -21.89
N VAL A 24 -7.15 0.23 -21.27
CA VAL A 24 -6.80 -0.18 -19.89
C VAL A 24 -5.41 -0.82 -19.85
N GLN A 25 -5.02 -1.57 -20.89
CA GLN A 25 -3.64 -2.06 -21.03
C GLN A 25 -2.65 -0.90 -21.21
N GLU A 26 -2.98 0.09 -22.05
CA GLU A 26 -2.19 1.32 -22.16
C GLU A 26 -2.06 2.03 -20.81
N TRP A 27 -3.16 2.12 -20.06
CA TRP A 27 -3.20 2.73 -18.74
C TRP A 27 -2.30 2.02 -17.72
N TYR A 28 -2.36 0.70 -17.65
CA TYR A 28 -1.45 -0.11 -16.81
C TYR A 28 0.02 0.22 -17.10
N HIS A 29 0.43 0.25 -18.37
CA HIS A 29 1.81 0.60 -18.72
C HIS A 29 2.14 2.07 -18.47
N ALA A 30 1.16 2.95 -18.59
CA ALA A 30 1.35 4.39 -18.40
C ALA A 30 1.51 4.77 -16.93
N VAL A 31 0.76 4.17 -16.01
CA VAL A 31 0.88 4.45 -14.56
C VAL A 31 2.11 3.76 -13.94
N GLY A 32 2.61 2.72 -14.60
CA GLY A 32 3.83 2.02 -14.27
C GLY A 32 3.57 0.56 -13.93
N THR A 33 4.61 -0.25 -14.08
CA THR A 33 4.56 -1.69 -13.85
C THR A 33 5.56 -2.06 -12.75
N PRO A 34 5.51 -3.30 -12.21
CA PRO A 34 6.53 -3.76 -11.27
C PRO A 34 7.98 -3.72 -11.82
N VAL A 35 8.14 -3.57 -13.15
CA VAL A 35 9.44 -3.53 -13.83
C VAL A 35 9.80 -2.17 -14.40
N GLY A 36 8.95 -1.14 -14.24
CA GLY A 36 9.19 0.16 -14.84
C GLY A 36 8.35 1.30 -14.28
N VAL A 37 9.00 2.45 -14.06
CA VAL A 37 8.37 3.66 -13.53
C VAL A 37 7.33 4.22 -14.51
N GLY A 38 6.19 4.67 -13.98
CA GLY A 38 5.11 5.28 -14.74
C GLY A 38 5.53 6.48 -15.62
N ASN A 39 4.93 6.58 -16.81
CA ASN A 39 5.09 7.66 -17.77
C ASN A 39 3.91 8.63 -17.71
N PHE A 40 4.11 9.77 -17.03
CA PHE A 40 3.10 10.82 -16.88
C PHE A 40 2.48 11.33 -18.18
N ALA A 41 3.29 11.51 -19.23
CA ALA A 41 2.78 12.04 -20.49
C ALA A 41 1.80 11.06 -21.12
N TRP A 42 2.11 9.76 -21.02
CA TRP A 42 1.22 8.70 -21.49
C TRP A 42 0.00 8.56 -20.59
N ALA A 43 0.16 8.64 -19.26
CA ALA A 43 -0.94 8.55 -18.30
C ALA A 43 -1.97 9.67 -18.55
N LYS A 44 -1.49 10.91 -18.73
CA LYS A 44 -2.33 12.06 -19.10
C LYS A 44 -3.06 11.88 -20.43
N GLU A 45 -2.46 11.17 -21.38
CA GLU A 45 -3.14 10.86 -22.64
C GLU A 45 -4.23 9.80 -22.47
N CYS A 46 -3.98 8.75 -21.68
CA CYS A 46 -5.00 7.72 -21.40
C CYS A 46 -6.24 8.35 -20.75
N VAL A 47 -6.05 9.25 -19.79
CA VAL A 47 -7.14 10.02 -19.16
C VAL A 47 -7.90 10.85 -20.19
N LYS A 48 -7.19 11.54 -21.12
CA LYS A 48 -7.84 12.30 -22.21
C LYS A 48 -8.65 11.43 -23.17
N LYS A 49 -8.21 10.20 -23.39
CA LYS A 49 -8.92 9.19 -24.21
C LYS A 49 -10.14 8.60 -23.47
N GLY A 50 -10.35 8.93 -22.19
CA GLY A 50 -11.47 8.46 -21.39
C GLY A 50 -11.28 7.06 -20.83
N VAL A 51 -10.06 6.71 -20.42
CA VAL A 51 -9.83 5.44 -19.72
C VAL A 51 -10.61 5.38 -18.40
N ASP A 52 -11.07 4.19 -18.03
CA ASP A 52 -11.53 3.94 -16.67
C ASP A 52 -10.32 4.01 -15.71
N VAL A 53 -10.21 5.13 -15.00
CA VAL A 53 -9.09 5.42 -14.10
C VAL A 53 -9.09 4.53 -12.86
N ASN A 54 -10.22 3.90 -12.53
CA ASN A 54 -10.41 3.00 -11.40
C ASN A 54 -10.40 1.52 -11.82
N ALA A 55 -10.02 1.22 -13.07
CA ALA A 55 -9.86 -0.15 -13.53
C ALA A 55 -8.87 -0.93 -12.65
N ARG A 56 -9.11 -2.23 -12.49
CA ARG A 56 -8.16 -3.17 -11.88
C ARG A 56 -7.11 -3.58 -12.91
N LEU A 57 -5.84 -3.42 -12.56
CA LEU A 57 -4.73 -3.44 -13.51
C LEU A 57 -3.75 -4.60 -13.29
N ASP A 58 -3.93 -5.38 -12.23
CA ASP A 58 -3.08 -6.52 -11.93
C ASP A 58 -3.88 -7.73 -11.37
N ALA A 59 -3.16 -8.81 -11.08
CA ALA A 59 -3.73 -10.05 -10.56
C ALA A 59 -4.23 -9.94 -9.10
N TYR A 60 -3.78 -8.93 -8.35
CA TYR A 60 -4.23 -8.66 -6.98
C TYR A 60 -5.44 -7.72 -6.96
N GLY A 61 -5.83 -7.17 -8.11
CA GLY A 61 -6.94 -6.25 -8.23
C GLY A 61 -6.57 -4.81 -7.90
N GLY A 62 -5.27 -4.47 -7.94
CA GLY A 62 -4.76 -3.13 -7.73
C GLY A 62 -5.23 -2.16 -8.81
N THR A 63 -5.53 -0.92 -8.41
CA THR A 63 -5.79 0.20 -9.34
C THR A 63 -4.51 0.96 -9.64
N ALA A 64 -4.61 2.01 -10.46
CA ALA A 64 -3.48 2.91 -10.72
C ALA A 64 -2.83 3.48 -9.45
N LEU A 65 -3.63 3.75 -8.41
CA LEU A 65 -3.12 4.27 -7.15
C LEU A 65 -2.24 3.25 -6.42
N PHE A 66 -2.63 1.97 -6.39
CA PHE A 66 -1.85 0.89 -5.78
C PHE A 66 -0.49 0.73 -6.47
N LEU A 67 -0.47 0.71 -7.81
CA LEU A 67 0.77 0.60 -8.57
C LEU A 67 1.70 1.80 -8.35
N ALA A 68 1.15 3.01 -8.23
CA ALA A 68 1.94 4.20 -7.93
C ALA A 68 2.55 4.16 -6.52
N ILE A 69 1.84 3.58 -5.55
CA ILE A 69 2.30 3.37 -4.17
C ILE A 69 3.42 2.33 -4.13
N GLU A 70 3.26 1.20 -4.81
CA GLU A 70 4.27 0.13 -4.91
C GLU A 70 5.60 0.67 -5.48
N GLN A 71 5.51 1.55 -6.47
CA GLN A 71 6.67 2.21 -7.07
C GLN A 71 7.24 3.36 -6.23
N SER A 72 6.64 3.70 -5.08
CA SER A 72 6.97 4.88 -4.28
C SER A 72 6.94 6.18 -5.11
N ASN A 73 6.06 6.25 -6.13
CA ASN A 73 6.03 7.34 -7.09
C ASN A 73 5.16 8.50 -6.57
N TRP A 74 5.73 9.32 -5.70
CA TRP A 74 5.05 10.46 -5.05
C TRP A 74 4.29 11.36 -6.03
N ALA A 75 4.91 11.72 -7.14
CA ALA A 75 4.27 12.60 -8.11
C ALA A 75 3.03 11.93 -8.72
N MET A 76 3.07 10.62 -8.97
CA MET A 76 1.97 9.91 -9.64
C MET A 76 0.81 9.74 -8.66
N VAL A 77 1.12 9.39 -7.41
CA VAL A 77 0.14 9.35 -6.32
C VAL A 77 -0.60 10.69 -6.20
N THR A 78 0.12 11.80 -6.04
CA THR A 78 -0.52 13.12 -5.88
C THR A 78 -1.30 13.54 -7.13
N TRP A 79 -0.79 13.27 -8.33
CA TRP A 79 -1.53 13.56 -9.56
C TRP A 79 -2.82 12.73 -9.70
N LEU A 80 -2.78 11.44 -9.34
CA LEU A 80 -3.96 10.57 -9.37
C LEU A 80 -5.03 11.03 -8.37
N VAL A 81 -4.62 11.44 -7.16
CA VAL A 81 -5.54 11.87 -6.10
C VAL A 81 -6.13 13.27 -6.40
N GLU A 82 -5.29 14.25 -6.74
CA GLU A 82 -5.70 15.65 -6.84
C GLU A 82 -6.34 16.01 -8.19
N GLU A 83 -5.72 15.55 -9.29
CA GLU A 83 -6.13 15.94 -10.63
C GLU A 83 -7.04 14.91 -11.29
N VAL A 84 -6.70 13.62 -11.21
CA VAL A 84 -7.50 12.55 -11.81
C VAL A 84 -8.73 12.22 -10.95
N ARG A 85 -8.62 12.42 -9.63
CA ARG A 85 -9.66 12.12 -8.64
C ARG A 85 -10.10 10.66 -8.70
N VAL A 86 -9.12 9.76 -8.64
CA VAL A 86 -9.37 8.32 -8.50
C VAL A 86 -10.17 8.02 -7.23
N ASP A 87 -10.91 6.93 -7.25
CA ASP A 87 -11.68 6.48 -6.08
C ASP A 87 -10.72 5.92 -5.02
N LEU A 88 -10.71 6.54 -3.85
CA LEU A 88 -9.84 6.19 -2.73
C LEU A 88 -10.38 5.04 -1.87
N GLU A 89 -11.67 4.74 -1.99
CA GLU A 89 -12.35 3.67 -1.23
C GLU A 89 -12.23 2.30 -1.91
N MET A 90 -11.57 2.25 -3.06
CA MET A 90 -11.31 1.00 -3.77
C MET A 90 -10.39 0.09 -2.94
N VAL A 91 -10.79 -1.17 -2.86
CA VAL A 91 -9.98 -2.25 -2.29
C VAL A 91 -9.51 -3.23 -3.35
N ASP A 92 -8.32 -3.76 -3.12
CA ASP A 92 -7.79 -4.90 -3.87
C ASP A 92 -8.54 -6.20 -3.51
N TYR A 93 -8.15 -7.33 -4.10
CA TYR A 93 -8.79 -8.62 -3.83
C TYR A 93 -8.48 -9.20 -2.44
N GLY A 94 -7.47 -8.66 -1.74
CA GLY A 94 -7.20 -8.96 -0.33
C GLY A 94 -8.05 -8.12 0.62
N GLY A 95 -8.77 -7.11 0.12
CA GLY A 95 -9.52 -6.17 0.94
C GLY A 95 -8.68 -5.01 1.47
N TYR A 96 -7.47 -4.81 0.94
CA TYR A 96 -6.59 -3.71 1.32
C TYR A 96 -6.94 -2.43 0.58
N HIS A 97 -7.00 -1.32 1.31
CA HIS A 97 -7.11 0.02 0.73
C HIS A 97 -5.72 0.54 0.35
N ALA A 98 -5.68 1.63 -0.42
CA ALA A 98 -4.43 2.28 -0.81
C ALA A 98 -3.51 2.61 0.38
N LEU A 99 -4.07 3.08 1.51
CA LEU A 99 -3.29 3.36 2.71
C LEU A 99 -2.70 2.08 3.32
N ASP A 100 -3.43 0.97 3.36
CA ASP A 100 -2.89 -0.31 3.84
C ASP A 100 -1.75 -0.82 2.93
N TYR A 101 -1.88 -0.60 1.62
CA TYR A 101 -0.83 -0.92 0.66
C TYR A 101 0.44 -0.08 0.89
N ALA A 102 0.29 1.19 1.28
CA ALA A 102 1.43 2.03 1.69
C ALA A 102 2.15 1.46 2.94
N ALA A 103 1.41 0.77 3.82
CA ALA A 103 1.97 0.02 4.93
C ALA A 103 2.80 -1.18 4.46
N ALA A 104 2.22 -2.02 3.61
CA ALA A 104 2.86 -3.21 3.04
C ALA A 104 4.12 -2.88 2.22
N CYS A 105 4.15 -1.73 1.54
CA CYS A 105 5.30 -1.29 0.74
C CYS A 105 6.33 -0.46 1.52
N HIS A 106 6.17 -0.29 2.84
CA HIS A 106 7.06 0.54 3.67
C HIS A 106 7.21 2.00 3.18
N VAL A 107 6.13 2.59 2.64
CA VAL A 107 6.10 4.00 2.18
C VAL A 107 5.24 4.89 3.09
N HIS A 108 5.20 4.54 4.38
CA HIS A 108 4.42 5.20 5.43
C HIS A 108 5.31 5.75 6.57
N HIS A 109 6.60 5.95 6.30
CA HIS A 109 7.62 6.36 7.27
C HIS A 109 7.97 7.86 7.10
N PRO A 110 7.51 8.76 7.99
CA PRO A 110 7.70 10.21 7.82
C PRO A 110 9.16 10.67 7.76
N GLU A 111 10.07 9.91 8.34
CA GLU A 111 11.51 10.17 8.35
C GLU A 111 12.22 9.70 7.06
N LYS A 112 11.52 8.93 6.21
CA LYS A 112 12.01 8.41 4.92
C LYS A 112 10.98 8.64 3.82
N PRO A 113 10.63 9.89 3.49
CA PRO A 113 9.73 10.18 2.38
C PRO A 113 10.34 9.72 1.05
N PRO A 114 9.51 9.43 0.02
CA PRO A 114 9.98 9.03 -1.29
C PRO A 114 10.97 10.01 -1.92
N LEU A 115 11.87 9.51 -2.77
CA LEU A 115 12.76 10.36 -3.56
C LEU A 115 12.07 10.79 -4.87
N LEU A 116 12.21 12.06 -5.20
CA LEU A 116 11.76 12.65 -6.45
C LEU A 116 12.79 12.41 -7.57
N PRO A 117 12.42 12.57 -8.85
CA PRO A 117 13.33 12.33 -9.98
C PRO A 117 14.60 13.18 -9.98
N ASP A 118 14.60 14.32 -9.29
CA ASP A 118 15.77 15.20 -9.12
C ASP A 118 16.67 14.81 -7.92
N GLY A 119 16.31 13.74 -7.20
CA GLY A 119 17.01 13.25 -6.02
C GLY A 119 16.62 13.95 -4.72
N SER A 120 15.73 14.95 -4.76
CA SER A 120 15.20 15.57 -3.55
C SER A 120 14.17 14.67 -2.86
N GLN A 121 13.93 14.89 -1.57
CA GLN A 121 12.88 14.19 -0.81
C GLN A 121 11.51 14.81 -1.09
N ALA A 122 10.50 13.96 -1.22
CA ALA A 122 9.10 14.37 -1.21
C ALA A 122 8.77 15.10 0.11
N PRO A 123 7.76 15.99 0.12
CA PRO A 123 7.43 16.79 1.31
C PRO A 123 6.97 15.96 2.51
N MET A 124 6.47 14.73 2.28
CA MET A 124 6.08 13.77 3.29
C MET A 124 6.02 12.36 2.69
N ASP A 125 5.81 11.35 3.54
CA ASP A 125 5.58 9.97 3.09
C ASP A 125 4.15 9.79 2.54
N ILE A 126 3.97 8.75 1.73
CA ILE A 126 2.70 8.48 1.05
C ILE A 126 1.61 8.08 2.05
N GLY A 127 1.94 7.31 3.08
CA GLY A 127 1.00 6.92 4.13
C GLY A 127 0.42 8.14 4.85
N SER A 128 1.26 9.09 5.27
CA SER A 128 0.83 10.34 5.89
C SER A 128 0.01 11.22 4.95
N TYR A 129 0.37 11.28 3.66
CA TYR A 129 -0.41 11.98 2.65
C TYR A 129 -1.83 11.39 2.51
N LEU A 130 -1.96 10.08 2.40
CA LEU A 130 -3.25 9.40 2.27
C LEU A 130 -4.12 9.54 3.53
N LYS A 131 -3.51 9.48 4.73
CA LYS A 131 -4.22 9.81 5.98
C LYS A 131 -4.77 11.23 5.97
N GLY A 132 -4.02 12.19 5.42
CA GLY A 132 -4.48 13.57 5.23
C GLY A 132 -5.69 13.71 4.30
N HIS A 133 -5.95 12.69 3.46
CA HIS A 133 -7.11 12.60 2.57
C HIS A 133 -8.27 11.80 3.18
N GLY A 134 -8.23 11.51 4.47
CA GLY A 134 -9.31 10.87 5.20
C GLY A 134 -9.25 9.34 5.24
N LEU A 135 -8.28 8.72 4.57
CA LEU A 135 -8.08 7.27 4.69
C LEU A 135 -7.59 6.93 6.09
N GLN A 136 -7.99 5.75 6.55
CA GLN A 136 -7.52 5.19 7.81
C GLN A 136 -7.18 3.72 7.59
N TYR A 137 -6.21 3.20 8.35
CA TYR A 137 -5.82 1.81 8.19
C TYR A 137 -6.97 0.86 8.52
N THR A 138 -7.07 -0.25 7.82
CA THR A 138 -7.92 -1.38 8.24
C THR A 138 -7.29 -2.11 9.43
N TRP A 139 -7.97 -3.14 9.95
CA TRP A 139 -7.39 -4.02 10.97
C TRP A 139 -6.03 -4.58 10.55
N PHE A 140 -5.97 -5.16 9.34
CA PHE A 140 -4.72 -5.71 8.79
C PHE A 140 -3.73 -4.60 8.40
N GLY A 141 -4.21 -3.49 7.83
CA GLY A 141 -3.36 -2.34 7.52
C GLY A 141 -2.67 -1.74 8.74
N ALA A 142 -3.36 -1.67 9.88
CA ALA A 142 -2.79 -1.17 11.13
C ALA A 142 -1.71 -2.12 11.66
N ALA A 143 -1.85 -3.43 11.43
CA ALA A 143 -0.83 -4.41 11.76
C ALA A 143 0.44 -4.24 10.90
N LEU A 144 0.25 -4.06 9.59
CA LEU A 144 1.34 -3.80 8.65
C LEU A 144 2.04 -2.46 8.93
N ALA A 145 1.29 -1.43 9.31
CA ALA A 145 1.80 -0.08 9.56
C ALA A 145 2.43 0.10 10.96
N GLU A 146 2.44 -0.97 11.75
CA GLU A 146 2.81 -0.94 13.16
C GLU A 146 2.00 0.09 13.97
N ASP A 147 0.73 0.35 13.61
CA ASP A 147 -0.14 1.31 14.31
C ASP A 147 -0.83 0.66 15.51
N VAL A 148 -0.07 0.48 16.60
CA VAL A 148 -0.54 -0.18 17.83
C VAL A 148 -1.72 0.54 18.46
N ASP A 149 -1.77 1.88 18.38
CA ASP A 149 -2.86 2.67 18.96
C ASP A 149 -4.19 2.39 18.23
N ARG A 150 -4.15 2.26 16.90
CA ARG A 150 -5.31 1.88 16.09
C ARG A 150 -5.70 0.42 16.26
N LEU A 151 -4.74 -0.50 16.34
CA LEU A 151 -5.03 -1.89 16.70
C LEU A 151 -5.72 -1.99 18.07
N TRP A 152 -5.26 -1.19 19.03
CA TRP A 152 -5.87 -1.14 20.34
C TRP A 152 -7.33 -0.67 20.28
N GLU A 153 -7.62 0.38 19.51
CA GLU A 153 -8.99 0.86 19.28
C GLU A 153 -9.89 -0.24 18.70
N PHE A 154 -9.43 -0.97 17.67
CA PHE A 154 -10.20 -2.08 17.11
C PHE A 154 -10.49 -3.16 18.16
N LEU A 155 -9.50 -3.54 18.96
CA LEU A 155 -9.68 -4.54 20.03
C LEU A 155 -10.63 -4.06 21.14
N GLU A 156 -10.59 -2.78 21.51
CA GLU A 156 -11.57 -2.20 22.46
C GLU A 156 -13.00 -2.26 21.93
N ASN A 157 -13.16 -2.20 20.60
CA ASN A 157 -14.44 -2.32 19.91
C ASN A 157 -14.84 -3.76 19.57
N GLY A 158 -14.13 -4.78 20.09
CA GLY A 158 -14.51 -6.18 19.98
C GLY A 158 -14.01 -6.89 18.72
N GLN A 159 -13.03 -6.32 18.01
CA GLN A 159 -12.34 -6.98 16.90
C GLN A 159 -11.77 -8.34 17.35
N ASP A 160 -12.00 -9.39 16.55
CA ASP A 160 -11.37 -10.69 16.80
C ASP A 160 -9.87 -10.61 16.48
N VAL A 161 -9.04 -10.79 17.50
CA VAL A 161 -7.57 -10.77 17.38
C VAL A 161 -7.05 -11.86 16.42
N ASN A 162 -7.81 -12.94 16.23
CA ASN A 162 -7.48 -14.05 15.35
C ASN A 162 -8.26 -14.02 14.03
N GLU A 163 -8.95 -12.92 13.71
CA GLU A 163 -9.58 -12.74 12.41
C GLU A 163 -8.56 -13.00 11.31
N ARG A 164 -8.96 -13.79 10.31
CA ARG A 164 -8.15 -14.10 9.14
C ARG A 164 -8.74 -13.44 7.91
N GLY A 165 -7.88 -12.87 7.10
CA GLY A 165 -8.26 -12.15 5.89
C GLY A 165 -7.03 -11.77 5.08
N GLY A 166 -7.12 -10.66 4.34
CA GLY A 166 -6.03 -10.17 3.54
C GLY A 166 -5.62 -11.11 2.42
N HIS A 167 -4.44 -10.87 1.88
CA HIS A 167 -3.78 -11.81 0.99
C HIS A 167 -3.32 -13.02 1.81
N PHE A 168 -3.47 -14.23 1.25
CA PHE A 168 -3.01 -15.47 1.87
C PHE A 168 -3.75 -15.91 3.16
N ASN A 169 -4.88 -15.27 3.49
CA ASN A 169 -5.73 -15.65 4.63
C ASN A 169 -4.95 -15.66 5.95
N LYS A 170 -4.22 -14.58 6.25
CA LYS A 170 -3.41 -14.39 7.47
C LYS A 170 -4.20 -13.66 8.55
N ASN A 171 -3.76 -13.76 9.80
CA ASN A 171 -4.22 -12.86 10.85
C ASN A 171 -3.29 -11.65 11.03
N ALA A 172 -3.71 -10.66 11.82
CA ALA A 172 -2.94 -9.44 12.06
C ALA A 172 -1.54 -9.72 12.65
N LEU A 173 -1.39 -10.76 13.49
CA LEU A 173 -0.09 -11.13 14.05
C LEU A 173 0.87 -11.61 12.97
N GLU A 174 0.37 -12.44 12.05
CA GLU A 174 1.13 -12.96 10.90
C GLU A 174 1.51 -11.82 9.94
N GLU A 175 0.59 -10.88 9.65
CA GLU A 175 0.86 -9.71 8.81
C GLU A 175 1.92 -8.78 9.41
N ALA A 176 1.77 -8.42 10.70
CA ALA A 176 2.75 -7.58 11.39
C ALA A 176 4.14 -8.23 11.38
N ALA A 177 4.22 -9.53 11.66
CA ALA A 177 5.48 -10.23 11.69
C ALA A 177 6.13 -10.31 10.29
N ASP A 178 5.35 -10.54 9.23
CA ASP A 178 5.88 -10.65 7.86
C ASP A 178 6.39 -9.31 7.34
N ASN A 179 5.78 -8.22 7.80
CA ASN A 179 6.22 -6.85 7.52
C ASN A 179 7.31 -6.35 8.48
N GLY A 180 7.90 -7.22 9.32
CA GLY A 180 9.00 -6.86 10.22
C GLY A 180 8.61 -6.10 11.49
N GLY A 181 7.31 -5.97 11.78
CA GLY A 181 6.76 -5.28 12.94
C GLY A 181 6.83 -6.09 14.22
N TYR A 182 8.03 -6.28 14.76
CA TYR A 182 8.30 -7.11 15.95
C TYR A 182 7.44 -6.73 17.16
N TRP A 183 7.41 -5.44 17.53
CA TRP A 183 6.65 -4.98 18.71
C TRP A 183 5.15 -5.13 18.53
N THR A 184 4.65 -4.90 17.31
CA THR A 184 3.24 -5.07 16.95
C THR A 184 2.84 -6.54 16.99
N ALA A 185 3.65 -7.44 16.45
CA ALA A 185 3.41 -8.88 16.53
C ALA A 185 3.42 -9.37 17.99
N LYS A 186 4.37 -8.89 18.80
CA LYS A 186 4.43 -9.20 20.24
C LYS A 186 3.22 -8.67 21.00
N PHE A 187 2.77 -7.45 20.68
CA PHE A 187 1.56 -6.87 21.22
C PHE A 187 0.33 -7.74 20.92
N LEU A 188 0.15 -8.14 19.65
CA LEU A 188 -0.97 -8.99 19.24
C LEU A 188 -0.93 -10.36 19.92
N MET A 189 0.27 -10.92 20.14
CA MET A 189 0.43 -12.17 20.91
C MET A 189 -0.04 -12.02 22.36
N VAL A 190 0.32 -10.91 23.03
CA VAL A 190 -0.15 -10.60 24.39
C VAL A 190 -1.68 -10.43 24.42
N LYS A 191 -2.27 -9.94 23.33
CA LYS A 191 -3.73 -9.81 23.15
C LYS A 191 -4.43 -11.13 22.78
N GLY A 192 -3.71 -12.25 22.68
CA GLY A 192 -4.28 -13.57 22.40
C GLY A 192 -4.22 -14.00 20.94
N GLY A 193 -3.47 -13.28 20.10
CA GLY A 193 -3.17 -13.68 18.73
C GLY A 193 -2.34 -14.96 18.69
N VAL A 194 -2.76 -15.91 17.85
CA VAL A 194 -2.05 -17.18 17.63
C VAL A 194 -1.52 -17.27 16.21
N SER A 195 -0.27 -17.70 16.03
CA SER A 195 0.27 -17.99 14.69
C SER A 195 0.00 -19.44 14.31
N GLY A 196 -0.48 -19.66 13.08
CA GLY A 196 -0.64 -21.01 12.52
C GLY A 196 0.67 -21.67 12.08
N ILE A 197 1.78 -20.90 12.08
CA ILE A 197 3.11 -21.32 11.66
C ILE A 197 4.02 -21.25 12.90
N SER A 198 4.80 -22.31 13.16
CA SER A 198 5.78 -22.28 14.27
C SER A 198 6.72 -21.07 14.08
N PRO A 199 6.82 -20.16 15.07
CA PRO A 199 7.43 -18.84 14.88
C PRO A 199 8.96 -18.91 14.96
N ASN A 200 9.63 -19.71 14.12
CA ASN A 200 11.09 -19.68 14.06
C ASN A 200 11.63 -18.32 13.58
N TRP A 201 10.81 -17.56 12.87
CA TRP A 201 11.12 -16.26 12.27
C TRP A 201 10.86 -15.09 13.23
N LEU A 202 9.97 -15.23 14.21
CA LEU A 202 9.71 -14.21 15.25
C LEU A 202 10.89 -14.05 16.22
N TYR A 203 11.75 -15.07 16.32
CA TYR A 203 13.05 -15.01 17.02
C TYR A 203 14.20 -14.56 16.12
N ALA A 204 13.95 -14.42 14.82
CA ALA A 204 14.94 -14.00 13.82
C ALA A 204 14.73 -12.55 13.33
N THR A 205 13.57 -11.94 13.61
CA THR A 205 13.33 -10.51 13.38
C THR A 205 14.22 -9.68 14.30
N PRO A 206 15.03 -8.74 13.80
CA PRO A 206 15.83 -7.86 14.64
C PRO A 206 14.96 -7.11 15.65
N GLU A 207 15.43 -6.95 16.89
CA GLU A 207 14.77 -6.12 17.92
C GLU A 207 14.66 -4.63 17.53
N GLU A 208 15.26 -4.25 16.40
CA GLU A 208 15.38 -2.88 15.89
C GLU A 208 14.11 -2.29 15.27
N SER A 209 12.98 -3.01 15.24
CA SER A 209 11.70 -2.42 14.83
C SER A 209 11.31 -1.28 15.78
N HIS A 210 10.91 -0.13 15.24
CA HIS A 210 10.57 1.05 16.04
C HIS A 210 9.18 0.87 16.64
N CYS A 211 9.09 0.65 17.96
CA CYS A 211 7.82 0.64 18.66
C CYS A 211 7.17 2.03 18.57
N THR A 212 6.10 2.16 17.77
CA THR A 212 5.34 3.41 17.55
C THR A 212 4.37 3.73 18.69
N ALA A 213 4.19 2.79 19.62
CA ALA A 213 3.28 2.85 20.75
C ALA A 213 3.44 4.15 21.56
N SER A 214 2.48 5.07 21.45
CA SER A 214 2.45 6.31 22.24
C SER A 214 1.89 6.10 23.67
N ILE A 215 1.80 4.85 24.12
CA ILE A 215 1.00 4.34 25.25
C ILE A 215 1.50 4.78 26.65
N GLN A 216 2.20 5.92 26.78
CA GLN A 216 2.49 6.58 28.06
C GLN A 216 1.19 7.10 28.71
N GLY A 217 0.31 6.18 29.11
CA GLY A 217 -0.96 6.48 29.76
C GLY A 217 -1.93 5.29 29.88
N LYS A 218 -1.88 4.28 28.99
CA LYS A 218 -2.84 3.16 28.99
C LYS A 218 -2.30 1.80 29.45
N LEU A 219 -0.98 1.61 29.55
CA LEU A 219 -0.37 0.38 30.11
C LEU A 219 -0.40 0.33 31.66
N GLY A 220 -1.00 1.33 32.31
CA GLY A 220 -1.04 1.49 33.76
C GLY A 220 -2.33 1.05 34.45
N LYS A 221 -3.24 0.32 33.79
CA LYS A 221 -4.46 -0.21 34.40
C LYS A 221 -4.72 -1.65 34.01
#